data_AF-A0A4Q6ART7-F1
#
_entry.id   AF-A0A4Q6ART7-F1
#
_cell.length_a   1.000
_cell.length_b   1.000
_cell.length_c   1.000
_cell.angle_alpha   90.00
_cell.angle_beta   90.00
_cell.angle_gamma   90.00
#
_symmetry.space_group_name_H-M   'P 1'
#
loop_
_entity.id
_entity.type
_entity.pdbx_description
1 polymer ?
#
loop_
_entity_poly.entity_id
_entity_poly.type
_entity_poly.pdbx_seq_one_letter_code
_entity_poly.pdbx_strand_id
1 'polypeptide(L)'
;MKKLSLFILLVALSSISFYACTHKADNPAPANGGNTGGGNTGGGNTGGGNTGGGNTGGGTVIDTSLCFERDILPIFVSNCAKSGCHDAASHEEGFVFTSWQTITSKEFKPWDAEDTELYEKITEHDPDDIMPPPPNAPLTPAQIALIREWINRGAPNTTNCATACDSTRFTYAATIKPMLDTYCKGCHNANVTNAGLSYENHSTTVAAVNSGRFLGAINHQAGYSPMPKGGSKLNDCQIQQIQKWIAAGTPNN
;
A
#
# COMPACT_ATOMS: atom_id res chain seq x y z
N MET A 1 80.51 11.39 22.29
CA MET A 1 79.68 12.55 21.88
C MET A 1 78.66 12.10 20.85
N LYS A 2 77.39 11.90 21.23
CA LYS A 2 76.17 12.04 20.41
C LYS A 2 74.94 11.49 21.15
N LYS A 3 74.04 12.43 21.49
CA LYS A 3 72.57 12.38 21.53
C LYS A 3 71.89 11.32 22.41
N LEU A 4 71.34 11.77 23.55
CA LEU A 4 70.20 11.14 24.21
C LEU A 4 69.06 12.16 24.23
N SER A 5 68.02 11.91 23.42
CA SER A 5 66.84 12.76 23.30
C SER A 5 65.82 12.45 24.39
N LEU A 6 65.31 13.53 24.96
CA LEU A 6 64.29 13.66 25.99
C LEU A 6 62.90 13.26 25.46
N PHE A 7 62.26 12.25 26.05
CA PHE A 7 60.84 11.93 25.82
C PHE A 7 59.98 12.70 26.83
N ILE A 8 59.17 13.64 26.34
CA ILE A 8 58.13 14.34 27.10
C ILE A 8 56.80 13.62 26.85
N LEU A 9 56.19 13.10 27.92
CA LEU A 9 54.88 12.45 27.91
C LEU A 9 53.80 13.52 28.14
N LEU A 10 53.06 13.88 27.09
CA LEU A 10 51.91 14.78 27.14
C LEU A 10 50.62 13.95 27.34
N VAL A 11 50.02 14.06 28.52
CA VAL A 11 48.69 13.49 28.82
C VAL A 11 47.62 14.53 28.47
N ALA A 12 46.87 14.29 27.40
CA ALA A 12 45.71 15.10 27.02
C ALA A 12 44.44 14.50 27.65
N LEU A 13 43.86 15.17 28.66
CA LEU A 13 42.50 14.89 29.12
C LEU A 13 41.52 15.54 28.15
N SER A 14 40.85 14.72 27.33
CA SER A 14 39.72 15.17 26.51
C SER A 14 38.44 15.10 27.33
N SER A 15 37.78 16.24 27.47
CA SER A 15 36.47 16.38 28.12
C SER A 15 35.39 15.84 27.19
N ILE A 16 34.80 14.69 27.55
CA ILE A 16 33.64 14.13 26.87
C ILE A 16 32.40 14.91 27.33
N SER A 17 31.98 15.87 26.52
CA SER A 17 30.69 16.56 26.68
C SER A 17 29.58 15.65 26.16
N PHE A 18 28.75 15.13 27.06
CA PHE A 18 27.50 14.48 26.71
C PHE A 18 26.50 15.54 26.21
N TYR A 19 26.28 15.59 24.89
CA TYR A 19 25.11 16.27 24.33
C TYR A 19 23.89 15.38 24.54
N ALA A 20 23.12 15.68 25.59
CA ALA A 20 21.75 15.20 25.73
C ALA A 20 20.82 16.15 24.95
N CYS A 21 20.19 15.68 23.88
CA CYS A 21 19.09 16.40 23.25
C CYS A 21 17.79 16.11 24.01
N THR A 22 17.30 17.10 24.75
CA THR A 22 15.94 17.12 25.29
C THR A 22 14.97 17.61 24.21
N HIS A 23 14.03 16.78 23.78
CA HIS A 23 12.91 17.24 22.95
C HIS A 23 11.80 17.80 23.86
N LYS A 24 11.74 19.12 23.93
CA LYS A 24 10.63 19.86 24.51
C LYS A 24 9.41 19.72 23.60
N ALA A 25 8.30 19.26 24.19
CA ALA A 25 6.99 19.27 23.57
C ALA A 25 6.46 20.71 23.54
N ASP A 26 6.25 21.25 22.34
CA ASP A 26 5.45 22.44 22.14
C ASP A 26 4.32 22.09 21.16
N ASN A 27 3.10 21.97 21.68
CA ASN A 27 1.87 21.98 20.89
C ASN A 27 1.61 23.40 20.39
N PRO A 28 1.24 23.59 19.11
CA PRO A 28 0.40 24.71 18.73
C PRO A 28 -1.02 24.27 18.39
N ALA A 29 -1.98 24.92 19.06
CA ALA A 29 -3.40 24.94 18.72
C ALA A 29 -3.65 25.88 17.49
N PRO A 30 -4.88 25.94 16.93
CA PRO A 30 -5.14 25.85 15.50
C PRO A 30 -5.09 27.18 14.74
N ALA A 31 -4.77 27.12 13.44
CA ALA A 31 -5.02 28.20 12.50
C ALA A 31 -6.11 27.79 11.49
N ASN A 32 -7.16 28.61 11.47
CA ASN A 32 -8.31 28.55 10.57
C ASN A 32 -7.99 29.30 9.26
N GLY A 33 -8.54 28.82 8.14
CA GLY A 33 -8.93 29.62 6.98
C GLY A 33 -7.85 30.01 5.97
N GLY A 34 -7.94 29.45 4.75
CA GLY A 34 -7.16 29.92 3.61
C GLY A 34 -7.29 29.07 2.35
N ASN A 35 -8.50 29.05 1.77
CA ASN A 35 -8.73 28.58 0.40
C ASN A 35 -8.10 29.57 -0.59
N THR A 36 -7.16 29.11 -1.42
CA THR A 36 -6.97 29.61 -2.79
C THR A 36 -6.40 28.49 -3.66
N GLY A 37 -7.19 28.05 -4.63
CA GLY A 37 -6.76 27.14 -5.69
C GLY A 37 -5.68 27.77 -6.56
N GLY A 38 -4.70 26.95 -6.93
CA GLY A 38 -3.70 27.24 -7.94
C GLY A 38 -3.65 26.06 -8.91
N GLY A 39 -4.13 26.30 -10.13
CA GLY A 39 -4.16 25.31 -11.19
C GLY A 39 -2.75 24.91 -11.64
N ASN A 40 -2.60 23.63 -11.98
CA ASN A 40 -1.45 23.16 -12.72
C ASN A 40 -1.89 22.78 -14.13
N THR A 41 -1.48 23.59 -15.10
CA THR A 41 -1.52 23.28 -16.53
C THR A 41 -0.17 22.69 -16.93
N GLY A 42 -0.17 21.51 -17.54
CA GLY A 42 0.98 21.04 -18.31
C GLY A 42 1.02 19.55 -18.54
N GLY A 43 1.11 19.15 -19.81
CA GLY A 43 1.67 17.86 -20.24
C GLY A 43 0.71 17.01 -21.05
N GLY A 44 0.76 17.16 -22.37
CA GLY A 44 -0.01 16.35 -23.31
C GLY A 44 0.40 14.88 -23.31
N ASN A 45 -0.56 14.02 -23.64
CA ASN A 45 -0.26 12.73 -24.22
C ASN A 45 -1.24 12.45 -25.37
N THR A 46 -0.66 12.14 -26.52
CA THR A 46 -1.31 11.80 -27.78
C THR A 46 -1.31 10.28 -27.97
N GLY A 47 -2.46 9.73 -28.38
CA GLY A 47 -2.66 8.35 -28.83
C GLY A 47 -3.46 7.52 -27.81
N GLY A 48 -4.75 7.21 -27.97
CA GLY A 48 -5.51 6.86 -29.17
C GLY A 48 -5.54 5.33 -29.28
N GLY A 49 -6.64 4.59 -29.24
CA GLY A 49 -8.05 4.87 -28.96
C GLY A 49 -8.81 3.54 -29.08
N ASN A 50 -9.93 3.38 -28.37
CA ASN A 50 -11.06 2.65 -28.93
C ASN A 50 -12.38 3.23 -28.44
N THR A 51 -13.30 3.32 -29.39
CA THR A 51 -14.57 4.03 -29.37
C THR A 51 -15.73 3.09 -29.02
N GLY A 52 -16.61 3.58 -28.16
CA GLY A 52 -18.01 3.18 -28.05
C GLY A 52 -18.63 4.13 -27.02
N GLY A 53 -19.37 5.17 -27.40
CA GLY A 53 -20.67 5.10 -28.06
C GLY A 53 -21.69 5.55 -27.00
N GLY A 54 -22.12 6.81 -27.09
CA GLY A 54 -22.67 7.57 -25.96
C GLY A 54 -24.06 7.15 -25.45
N ASN A 55 -24.34 7.61 -24.22
CA ASN A 55 -25.68 7.99 -23.80
C ASN A 55 -25.59 9.13 -22.77
N THR A 56 -26.27 10.23 -23.06
CA THR A 56 -26.45 11.40 -22.20
C THR A 56 -27.49 11.11 -21.12
N GLY A 57 -27.04 10.94 -19.88
CA GLY A 57 -27.88 10.89 -18.69
C GLY A 57 -26.98 10.94 -17.46
N GLY A 58 -27.19 11.90 -16.57
CA GLY A 58 -26.36 12.17 -15.39
C GLY A 58 -26.38 11.01 -14.37
N GLY A 59 -25.60 9.97 -14.64
CA GLY A 59 -25.24 8.90 -13.73
C GLY A 59 -23.78 8.56 -13.96
N THR A 60 -22.99 8.49 -12.90
CA THR A 60 -21.59 8.07 -12.95
C THR A 60 -21.49 6.72 -13.65
N VAL A 61 -20.88 6.67 -14.84
CA VAL A 61 -20.62 5.41 -15.52
C VAL A 61 -19.60 4.65 -14.69
N ILE A 62 -20.03 3.56 -14.06
CA ILE A 62 -19.16 2.69 -13.29
C ILE A 62 -18.26 1.96 -14.26
N ASP A 63 -16.96 2.01 -14.01
CA ASP A 63 -16.01 1.25 -14.79
C ASP A 63 -16.02 -0.21 -14.32
N THR A 64 -16.73 -1.07 -15.04
CA THR A 64 -16.73 -2.53 -14.81
C THR A 64 -15.56 -3.22 -15.50
N SER A 65 -14.70 -2.49 -16.22
CA SER A 65 -13.51 -3.06 -16.81
C SER A 65 -12.42 -3.24 -15.76
N LEU A 66 -11.49 -4.17 -16.04
CA LEU A 66 -10.32 -4.40 -15.19
C LEU A 66 -9.47 -3.14 -15.16
N CYS A 67 -9.23 -2.64 -13.96
CA CYS A 67 -8.46 -1.43 -13.72
C CYS A 67 -7.20 -1.74 -12.93
N PHE A 68 -6.03 -1.28 -13.42
CA PHE A 68 -4.78 -1.50 -12.71
C PHE A 68 -4.78 -0.89 -11.29
N GLU A 69 -5.07 0.40 -11.16
CA GLU A 69 -5.00 1.10 -9.87
C GLU A 69 -5.97 0.53 -8.82
N ARG A 70 -7.15 0.08 -9.25
CA ARG A 70 -8.21 -0.42 -8.36
C ARG A 70 -8.08 -1.91 -8.08
N ASP A 71 -7.80 -2.73 -9.08
CA ASP A 71 -7.96 -4.18 -9.00
C ASP A 71 -6.62 -4.92 -8.89
N ILE A 72 -5.53 -4.34 -9.41
CA ILE A 72 -4.23 -5.03 -9.54
C ILE A 72 -3.20 -4.49 -8.55
N LEU A 73 -2.99 -3.18 -8.53
CA LEU A 73 -2.02 -2.54 -7.65
C LEU A 73 -2.20 -2.91 -6.17
N PRO A 74 -3.43 -3.01 -5.62
CA PRO A 74 -3.59 -3.40 -4.22
C PRO A 74 -3.09 -4.81 -3.92
N ILE A 75 -3.16 -5.74 -4.88
CA ILE A 75 -2.67 -7.10 -4.71
C ILE A 75 -1.14 -7.07 -4.52
N PHE A 76 -0.43 -6.33 -5.38
CA PHE A 76 1.03 -6.19 -5.28
C PHE A 76 1.48 -5.46 -4.01
N VAL A 77 0.80 -4.37 -3.67
CA VAL A 77 1.13 -3.61 -2.46
C VAL A 77 0.88 -4.42 -1.19
N SER A 78 -0.24 -5.16 -1.11
CA SER A 78 -0.59 -5.91 0.10
C SER A 78 0.24 -7.17 0.28
N ASN A 79 0.62 -7.84 -0.82
CA ASN A 79 1.21 -9.17 -0.75
C ASN A 79 2.73 -9.19 -1.04
N CYS A 80 3.25 -8.23 -1.81
CA CYS A 80 4.64 -8.28 -2.30
C CYS A 80 5.49 -7.10 -1.85
N ALA A 81 4.95 -5.88 -1.82
CA ALA A 81 5.67 -4.65 -1.47
C ALA A 81 5.89 -4.46 0.05
N LYS A 82 6.39 -5.50 0.71
CA LYS A 82 6.69 -5.53 2.15
C LYS A 82 8.14 -5.13 2.41
N SER A 83 8.40 -4.56 3.58
CA SER A 83 9.77 -4.25 4.01
C SER A 83 10.57 -5.54 4.13
N GLY A 84 11.76 -5.53 3.52
CA GLY A 84 12.60 -6.71 3.34
C GLY A 84 12.15 -7.65 2.22
N CYS A 85 11.19 -7.26 1.38
CA CYS A 85 10.72 -8.06 0.23
C CYS A 85 10.81 -7.24 -1.06
N HIS A 86 9.71 -6.70 -1.60
CA HIS A 86 9.73 -5.92 -2.86
C HIS A 86 9.17 -4.50 -2.69
N ASP A 87 9.46 -3.87 -1.55
CA ASP A 87 9.10 -2.47 -1.28
C ASP A 87 10.09 -1.46 -1.88
N ALA A 88 9.77 -0.17 -1.84
CA ALA A 88 10.62 0.84 -2.46
C ALA A 88 12.01 0.98 -1.79
N ALA A 89 12.15 0.64 -0.51
CA ALA A 89 13.32 0.97 0.29
C ALA A 89 14.30 -0.19 0.51
N SER A 90 13.77 -1.40 0.63
CA SER A 90 14.49 -2.61 1.06
C SER A 90 14.27 -3.78 0.11
N HIS A 91 13.95 -3.49 -1.16
CA HIS A 91 13.66 -4.50 -2.15
C HIS A 91 14.81 -5.50 -2.37
N GLU A 92 14.44 -6.76 -2.52
CA GLU A 92 15.30 -7.86 -2.93
C GLU A 92 15.38 -7.94 -4.46
N GLU A 93 16.54 -8.37 -4.96
CA GLU A 93 16.81 -8.68 -6.37
C GLU A 93 16.52 -7.57 -7.40
N GLY A 94 16.38 -6.33 -6.92
CA GLY A 94 16.06 -5.17 -7.77
C GLY A 94 14.57 -5.03 -8.12
N PHE A 95 13.67 -5.80 -7.51
CA PHE A 95 12.24 -5.77 -7.85
C PHE A 95 11.43 -4.90 -6.88
N VAL A 96 10.70 -3.91 -7.42
CA VAL A 96 9.84 -3.01 -6.64
C VAL A 96 8.39 -3.13 -7.15
N PHE A 97 7.46 -3.47 -6.26
CA PHE A 97 6.06 -3.74 -6.62
C PHE A 97 5.07 -2.71 -6.07
N THR A 98 5.47 -1.44 -6.02
CA THR A 98 4.66 -0.32 -5.51
C THR A 98 3.97 0.53 -6.59
N SER A 99 4.26 0.31 -7.88
CA SER A 99 3.69 1.08 -8.98
C SER A 99 3.65 0.30 -10.28
N TRP A 100 2.81 0.73 -11.23
CA TRP A 100 2.77 0.15 -12.57
C TRP A 100 4.16 0.13 -13.20
N GLN A 101 4.84 1.28 -13.17
CA GLN A 101 6.13 1.48 -13.83
C GLN A 101 7.17 0.49 -13.30
N THR A 102 7.22 0.28 -11.98
CA THR A 102 8.22 -0.61 -11.38
C THR A 102 7.85 -2.08 -11.57
N ILE A 103 6.56 -2.44 -11.49
CA ILE A 103 6.09 -3.82 -11.71
C ILE A 103 6.40 -4.28 -13.14
N THR A 104 6.20 -3.42 -14.14
CA THR A 104 6.38 -3.78 -15.55
C THR A 104 7.77 -3.47 -16.10
N SER A 105 8.74 -3.08 -15.25
CA SER A 105 10.05 -2.57 -15.71
C SER A 105 11.08 -3.67 -16.03
N LYS A 106 10.98 -4.82 -15.39
CA LYS A 106 11.99 -5.87 -15.40
C LYS A 106 11.32 -7.23 -15.52
N GLU A 107 11.85 -8.07 -16.42
CA GLU A 107 11.43 -9.47 -16.58
C GLU A 107 9.90 -9.64 -16.75
N PHE A 108 9.29 -8.68 -17.45
CA PHE A 108 7.86 -8.61 -17.63
C PHE A 108 7.50 -8.66 -19.12
N LYS A 109 6.64 -9.61 -19.52
CA LYS A 109 6.21 -9.78 -20.90
C LYS A 109 4.71 -9.51 -21.03
N PRO A 110 4.30 -8.33 -21.53
CA PRO A 110 2.88 -8.07 -21.74
C PRO A 110 2.30 -9.05 -22.76
N TRP A 111 0.99 -9.29 -22.68
CA TRP A 111 0.20 -10.17 -23.56
C TRP A 111 0.39 -11.68 -23.34
N ASP A 112 1.40 -12.10 -22.57
CA ASP A 112 1.62 -13.50 -22.24
C ASP A 112 1.99 -13.66 -20.77
N ALA A 113 0.98 -13.99 -19.95
CA ALA A 113 1.19 -14.27 -18.54
C ALA A 113 2.06 -15.51 -18.32
N GLU A 114 1.97 -16.54 -19.17
CA GLU A 114 2.72 -17.78 -18.97
C GLU A 114 4.23 -17.61 -19.29
N ASP A 115 4.60 -16.55 -20.01
CA ASP A 115 5.98 -16.18 -20.31
C ASP A 115 6.48 -14.99 -19.47
N THR A 116 5.78 -14.67 -18.37
CA THR A 116 6.13 -13.58 -17.45
C THR A 116 6.61 -14.15 -16.11
N GLU A 117 7.86 -13.85 -15.74
CA GLU A 117 8.51 -14.31 -14.48
C GLU A 117 7.66 -14.02 -13.24
N LEU A 118 7.06 -12.82 -13.19
CA LEU A 118 6.16 -12.42 -12.10
C LEU A 118 4.99 -13.40 -11.91
N TYR A 119 4.43 -13.91 -13.00
CA TYR A 119 3.29 -14.82 -12.95
C TYR A 119 3.74 -16.25 -12.61
N GLU A 120 4.89 -16.68 -13.11
CA GLU A 120 5.54 -17.95 -12.73
C GLU A 120 5.76 -18.00 -11.21
N LYS A 121 6.41 -16.99 -10.63
CA LYS A 121 6.73 -16.96 -9.19
C LYS A 121 5.50 -16.99 -8.27
N ILE A 122 4.36 -16.43 -8.69
CA ILE A 122 3.12 -16.48 -7.88
C ILE A 122 2.29 -17.76 -8.10
N THR A 123 2.67 -18.62 -9.05
CA THR A 123 1.98 -19.89 -9.35
C THR A 123 2.83 -21.13 -9.07
N GLU A 124 4.10 -20.94 -8.70
CA GLU A 124 5.03 -21.99 -8.31
C GLU A 124 4.53 -22.84 -7.13
N HIS A 125 5.10 -24.04 -6.98
CA HIS A 125 4.77 -25.00 -5.92
C HIS A 125 5.95 -25.30 -5.00
N ASP A 126 7.18 -25.04 -5.44
CA ASP A 126 8.36 -25.15 -4.59
C ASP A 126 8.33 -24.04 -3.50
N PRO A 127 8.38 -24.39 -2.20
CA PRO A 127 8.37 -23.40 -1.12
C PRO A 127 9.56 -22.45 -1.13
N ASP A 128 10.67 -22.78 -1.80
CA ASP A 128 11.86 -21.94 -1.90
C ASP A 128 11.77 -20.95 -3.08
N ASP A 129 10.90 -21.21 -4.06
CA ASP A 129 10.73 -20.36 -5.26
C ASP A 129 9.40 -19.59 -5.30
N ILE A 130 8.37 -20.05 -4.57
CA ILE A 130 7.05 -19.41 -4.56
C ILE A 130 7.08 -18.04 -3.89
N MET A 131 6.35 -17.09 -4.49
CA MET A 131 6.15 -15.76 -3.95
C MET A 131 4.66 -15.49 -3.64
N PRO A 132 4.32 -14.91 -2.48
CA PRO A 132 5.22 -14.57 -1.36
C PRO A 132 5.75 -15.84 -0.65
N PRO A 133 6.99 -15.81 -0.12
CA PRO A 133 7.60 -16.99 0.48
C PRO A 133 6.93 -17.32 1.83
N PRO A 134 6.84 -18.60 2.22
CA PRO A 134 6.41 -19.00 3.54
C PRO A 134 7.18 -18.25 4.65
N PRO A 135 6.54 -17.85 5.76
CA PRO A 135 5.20 -18.21 6.21
C PRO A 135 4.08 -17.29 5.68
N ASN A 136 4.35 -16.43 4.70
CA ASN A 136 3.31 -15.62 4.09
C ASN A 136 2.31 -16.53 3.35
N ALA A 137 1.03 -16.16 3.37
CA ALA A 137 0.03 -16.88 2.61
C ALA A 137 0.22 -16.63 1.11
N PRO A 138 0.10 -17.68 0.25
CA PRO A 138 0.03 -17.50 -1.19
C PRO A 138 -1.18 -16.64 -1.60
N LEU A 139 -1.11 -16.09 -2.82
CA LEU A 139 -2.24 -15.37 -3.40
C LEU A 139 -3.44 -16.32 -3.57
N THR A 140 -4.64 -15.76 -3.45
CA THR A 140 -5.86 -16.52 -3.73
C THR A 140 -6.00 -16.81 -5.23
N PRO A 141 -6.69 -17.88 -5.63
CA PRO A 141 -6.95 -18.16 -7.05
C PRO A 141 -7.61 -16.99 -7.79
N ALA A 142 -8.46 -16.21 -7.12
CA ALA A 142 -9.09 -15.02 -7.69
C ALA A 142 -8.08 -13.89 -7.96
N GLN A 143 -7.12 -13.66 -7.05
CA GLN A 143 -6.06 -12.67 -7.25
C GLN A 143 -5.12 -13.07 -8.39
N ILE A 144 -4.74 -14.36 -8.45
CA ILE A 144 -3.92 -14.90 -9.54
C ILE A 144 -4.64 -14.73 -10.89
N ALA A 145 -5.93 -15.04 -10.95
CA ALA A 145 -6.74 -14.87 -12.15
C ALA A 145 -6.82 -13.39 -12.61
N LEU A 146 -6.94 -12.44 -11.67
CA LEU A 146 -6.92 -11.01 -12.00
C LEU A 146 -5.57 -10.56 -12.57
N ILE A 147 -4.47 -11.00 -11.97
CA ILE A 147 -3.11 -10.69 -12.46
C ILE A 147 -2.91 -11.29 -13.86
N ARG A 148 -3.29 -12.56 -14.07
CA ARG A 148 -3.21 -13.23 -15.37
C ARG A 148 -3.96 -12.47 -16.45
N GLU A 149 -5.21 -12.10 -16.17
CA GLU A 149 -6.05 -11.36 -17.10
C GLU A 149 -5.47 -9.98 -17.42
N TRP A 150 -4.95 -9.28 -16.40
CA TRP A 150 -4.30 -7.99 -16.59
C TRP A 150 -3.06 -8.10 -17.49
N ILE A 151 -2.17 -9.08 -17.26
CA ILE A 151 -0.99 -9.30 -18.10
C ILE A 151 -1.40 -9.62 -19.54
N ASN A 152 -2.36 -10.53 -19.73
CA ASN A 152 -2.84 -10.95 -21.06
C ASN A 152 -3.57 -9.84 -21.84
N ARG A 153 -4.04 -8.78 -21.16
CA ARG A 153 -4.55 -7.55 -21.78
C ARG A 153 -3.46 -6.54 -22.14
N GLY A 154 -2.19 -6.92 -22.05
CA GLY A 154 -1.05 -6.04 -22.28
C GLY A 154 -0.67 -5.19 -21.08
N ALA A 155 -1.14 -5.56 -19.88
CA ALA A 155 -0.85 -4.87 -18.63
C ALA A 155 -1.13 -3.35 -18.68
N PRO A 156 -2.34 -2.90 -19.08
CA PRO A 156 -2.62 -1.47 -19.21
C PRO A 156 -2.49 -0.74 -17.87
N ASN A 157 -1.93 0.47 -17.90
CA ASN A 157 -1.86 1.37 -16.74
C ASN A 157 -3.16 2.17 -16.56
N THR A 158 -4.27 1.46 -16.31
CA THR A 158 -5.56 2.10 -16.07
C THR A 158 -5.60 2.75 -14.69
N THR A 159 -5.83 4.06 -14.65
CA THR A 159 -5.89 4.89 -13.44
C THR A 159 -7.18 5.70 -13.41
N ASN A 160 -7.50 6.31 -12.27
CA ASN A 160 -8.70 7.12 -12.06
C ASN A 160 -10.01 6.36 -12.35
N CYS A 161 -10.01 5.07 -12.03
CA CYS A 161 -11.11 4.19 -12.38
C CYS A 161 -12.34 4.49 -11.53
N ALA A 162 -13.44 4.83 -12.21
CA ALA A 162 -14.71 5.11 -11.57
C ALA A 162 -15.18 3.88 -10.80
N THR A 163 -15.02 3.93 -9.49
CA THR A 163 -15.45 2.85 -8.60
C THR A 163 -16.91 3.10 -8.25
N ALA A 164 -17.77 2.09 -8.46
CA ALA A 164 -19.08 2.07 -7.84
C ALA A 164 -18.89 1.99 -6.34
N CYS A 165 -18.94 3.14 -5.68
CA CYS A 165 -18.95 3.18 -4.25
C CYS A 165 -20.29 3.72 -3.78
N ASP A 166 -21.11 2.80 -3.28
CA ASP A 166 -22.32 3.11 -2.55
C ASP A 166 -21.96 3.17 -1.07
N SER A 167 -21.80 4.39 -0.55
CA SER A 167 -21.49 4.59 0.86
C SER A 167 -22.64 4.19 1.80
N THR A 168 -23.83 3.82 1.27
CA THR A 168 -24.92 3.26 2.09
C THR A 168 -24.76 1.76 2.34
N ARG A 169 -23.88 1.07 1.59
CA ARG A 169 -23.51 -0.33 1.81
C ARG A 169 -22.23 -0.39 2.64
N PHE A 170 -22.33 -0.87 3.87
CA PHE A 170 -21.21 -0.93 4.82
C PHE A 170 -21.28 -2.14 5.76
N THR A 171 -21.98 -3.21 5.36
CA THR A 171 -22.03 -4.45 6.14
C THR A 171 -20.66 -5.12 6.20
N TYR A 172 -20.39 -5.84 7.30
CA TYR A 172 -19.07 -6.45 7.49
C TYR A 172 -18.74 -7.44 6.37
N ALA A 173 -19.61 -8.43 6.14
CA ALA A 173 -19.35 -9.53 5.23
C ALA A 173 -19.26 -9.08 3.77
N ALA A 174 -20.16 -8.18 3.34
CA ALA A 174 -20.26 -7.79 1.93
C ALA A 174 -19.38 -6.59 1.52
N THR A 175 -18.85 -5.82 2.48
CA THR A 175 -18.13 -4.57 2.15
C THR A 175 -16.81 -4.43 2.91
N ILE A 176 -16.85 -4.52 4.24
CA ILE A 176 -15.66 -4.24 5.05
C ILE A 176 -14.64 -5.36 4.93
N LYS A 177 -15.07 -6.62 5.05
CA LYS A 177 -14.17 -7.77 4.98
C LYS A 177 -13.45 -7.87 3.62
N PRO A 178 -14.12 -7.78 2.44
CA PRO A 178 -13.42 -7.80 1.16
C PRO A 178 -12.40 -6.65 1.01
N MET A 179 -12.72 -5.47 1.55
CA MET A 179 -11.80 -4.34 1.55
C MET A 179 -10.56 -4.64 2.41
N LEU A 180 -10.73 -5.16 3.62
CA LEU A 180 -9.61 -5.54 4.48
C LEU A 180 -8.79 -6.68 3.88
N ASP A 181 -9.43 -7.67 3.27
CA ASP A 181 -8.76 -8.77 2.56
C ASP A 181 -7.88 -8.24 1.42
N THR A 182 -8.37 -7.24 0.68
CA THR A 182 -7.67 -6.66 -0.48
C THR A 182 -6.51 -5.76 -0.08
N TYR A 183 -6.72 -4.86 0.88
CA TYR A 183 -5.78 -3.77 1.15
C TYR A 183 -4.93 -3.99 2.40
N CYS A 184 -5.34 -4.87 3.33
CA CYS A 184 -4.75 -4.93 4.66
C CYS A 184 -4.21 -6.31 5.04
N LYS A 185 -4.94 -7.39 4.70
CA LYS A 185 -4.69 -8.74 5.21
C LYS A 185 -3.35 -9.33 4.74
N GLY A 186 -2.80 -8.91 3.60
CA GLY A 186 -1.50 -9.38 3.14
C GLY A 186 -0.37 -9.16 4.17
N CYS A 187 -0.45 -8.10 4.98
CA CYS A 187 0.49 -7.79 6.06
C CYS A 187 -0.08 -7.90 7.49
N HIS A 188 -1.40 -7.98 7.63
CA HIS A 188 -2.11 -7.98 8.92
C HIS A 188 -3.07 -9.18 9.00
N ASN A 189 -2.50 -10.38 9.06
CA ASN A 189 -3.24 -11.64 9.12
C ASN A 189 -2.89 -12.43 10.39
N ALA A 190 -3.40 -13.66 10.52
CA ALA A 190 -3.14 -14.51 11.67
C ALA A 190 -1.66 -14.89 11.87
N ASN A 191 -0.88 -14.98 10.79
CA ASN A 191 0.52 -15.41 10.81
C ASN A 191 1.50 -14.22 10.86
N VAL A 192 1.09 -13.09 10.27
CA VAL A 192 1.88 -11.85 10.18
C VAL A 192 1.08 -10.73 10.84
N THR A 193 1.33 -10.51 12.13
CA THR A 193 0.65 -9.47 12.93
C THR A 193 1.54 -8.24 13.09
N ASN A 194 1.74 -7.49 12.01
CA ASN A 194 2.45 -6.21 12.10
C ASN A 194 1.73 -5.27 13.08
N ALA A 195 2.49 -4.72 14.03
CA ALA A 195 1.97 -3.93 15.15
C ALA A 195 0.90 -4.64 16.03
N GLY A 196 0.87 -5.98 16.03
CA GLY A 196 -0.08 -6.77 16.80
C GLY A 196 -1.53 -6.71 16.27
N LEU A 197 -1.73 -6.33 15.01
CA LEU A 197 -3.04 -6.21 14.38
C LEU A 197 -3.31 -7.36 13.41
N SER A 198 -4.56 -7.84 13.38
CA SER A 198 -5.01 -8.88 12.45
C SER A 198 -6.44 -8.60 11.94
N TYR A 199 -6.67 -8.80 10.65
CA TYR A 199 -7.99 -8.72 10.01
C TYR A 199 -8.49 -10.10 9.56
N GLU A 200 -8.03 -11.17 10.21
CA GLU A 200 -8.42 -12.54 9.86
C GLU A 200 -9.92 -12.77 9.98
N ASN A 201 -10.54 -12.23 11.04
CA ASN A 201 -11.95 -12.41 11.33
C ASN A 201 -12.57 -11.14 11.94
N HIS A 202 -13.89 -11.20 12.18
CA HIS A 202 -14.65 -10.07 12.71
C HIS A 202 -14.12 -9.59 14.06
N SER A 203 -13.87 -10.51 15.00
CA SER A 203 -13.40 -10.16 16.34
C SER A 203 -12.04 -9.47 16.32
N THR A 204 -11.07 -9.96 15.54
CA THR A 204 -9.75 -9.34 15.43
C THR A 204 -9.83 -7.99 14.70
N THR A 205 -10.72 -7.88 13.72
CA THR A 205 -11.01 -6.61 13.04
C THR A 205 -11.55 -5.56 14.03
N VAL A 206 -12.53 -5.93 14.85
CA VAL A 206 -13.11 -5.04 15.88
C VAL A 206 -12.04 -4.58 16.87
N ALA A 207 -11.18 -5.49 17.33
CA ALA A 207 -10.06 -5.14 18.20
C ALA A 207 -9.11 -4.13 17.52
N ALA A 208 -8.80 -4.34 16.24
CA ALA A 208 -7.91 -3.46 15.48
C ALA A 208 -8.50 -2.06 15.25
N VAL A 209 -9.79 -1.94 14.89
CA VAL A 209 -10.44 -0.63 14.71
C VAL A 209 -10.57 0.14 16.02
N ASN A 210 -10.75 -0.56 17.14
CA ASN A 210 -10.83 0.03 18.48
C ASN A 210 -9.47 0.40 19.08
N SER A 211 -8.35 0.11 18.41
CA SER A 211 -7.00 0.50 18.86
C SER A 211 -6.75 2.02 18.88
N GLY A 212 -7.66 2.82 18.31
CA GLY A 212 -7.51 4.26 18.13
C GLY A 212 -6.57 4.68 17.00
N ARG A 213 -5.85 3.72 16.38
CA ARG A 213 -4.87 4.00 15.31
C ARG A 213 -5.43 3.82 13.91
N PHE A 214 -6.47 3.00 13.78
CA PHE A 214 -6.97 2.51 12.50
C PHE A 214 -7.41 3.65 11.56
N LEU A 215 -8.31 4.52 12.01
CA LEU A 215 -8.82 5.62 11.18
C LEU A 215 -7.71 6.61 10.81
N GLY A 216 -6.78 6.90 11.72
CA GLY A 216 -5.65 7.77 11.42
C GLY A 216 -4.72 7.19 10.36
N ALA A 217 -4.45 5.89 10.44
CA ALA A 217 -3.62 5.18 9.46
C ALA A 217 -4.24 5.15 8.06
N ILE A 218 -5.52 4.79 7.92
CA ILE A 218 -6.18 4.70 6.60
C ILE A 218 -6.51 6.06 6.00
N ASN A 219 -6.63 7.11 6.82
CA ASN A 219 -6.79 8.48 6.34
C ASN A 219 -5.45 9.15 6.00
N HIS A 220 -4.32 8.48 6.24
CA HIS A 220 -2.97 9.05 6.11
C HIS A 220 -2.83 10.35 6.92
N GLN A 221 -3.39 10.37 8.13
CA GLN A 221 -3.34 11.53 9.01
C GLN A 221 -1.92 11.75 9.55
N ALA A 222 -1.53 13.03 9.72
CA ALA A 222 -0.26 13.39 10.32
C ALA A 222 -0.12 12.75 11.71
N GLY A 223 1.07 12.19 12.00
CA GLY A 223 1.35 11.47 13.24
C GLY A 223 1.00 9.97 13.22
N TYR A 224 0.35 9.48 12.16
CA TYR A 224 0.08 8.05 11.97
C TYR A 224 0.97 7.47 10.86
N SER A 225 1.31 6.19 10.95
CA SER A 225 1.92 5.48 9.83
C SER A 225 0.87 5.25 8.75
N PRO A 226 1.05 5.77 7.51
CA PRO A 226 0.06 5.64 6.46
C PRO A 226 -0.09 4.18 6.02
N MET A 227 -1.35 3.75 5.87
CA MET A 227 -1.72 2.41 5.41
C MET A 227 -2.73 2.49 4.25
N PRO A 228 -2.65 1.59 3.23
CA PRO A 228 -1.64 0.52 3.05
C PRO A 228 -0.21 1.06 2.88
N LYS A 229 0.77 0.33 3.43
CA LYS A 229 2.17 0.79 3.44
C LYS A 229 2.71 0.79 2.00
N GLY A 230 3.26 1.92 1.55
CA GLY A 230 3.80 2.06 0.21
C GLY A 230 2.74 2.10 -0.91
N GLY A 231 1.45 2.10 -0.56
CA GLY A 231 0.33 2.22 -1.49
C GLY A 231 -0.46 3.51 -1.34
N SER A 232 -1.38 3.71 -2.27
CA SER A 232 -2.33 4.82 -2.24
C SER A 232 -3.27 4.71 -1.03
N LYS A 233 -3.67 5.88 -0.51
CA LYS A 233 -4.76 5.99 0.48
C LYS A 233 -6.02 5.34 -0.10
N LEU A 234 -6.79 4.64 0.74
CA LEU A 234 -8.15 4.23 0.37
C LEU A 234 -8.95 5.45 -0.09
N ASN A 235 -9.82 5.27 -1.08
CA ASN A 235 -10.61 6.40 -1.56
C ASN A 235 -11.61 6.85 -0.48
N ASP A 236 -12.06 8.10 -0.56
CA ASP A 236 -12.88 8.70 0.50
C ASP A 236 -14.20 7.94 0.72
N CYS A 237 -14.75 7.32 -0.32
CA CYS A 237 -15.98 6.54 -0.17
C CYS A 237 -15.74 5.20 0.56
N GLN A 238 -14.64 4.49 0.28
CA GLN A 238 -14.22 3.31 1.05
C GLN A 238 -14.02 3.65 2.52
N ILE A 239 -13.36 4.79 2.81
CA ILE A 239 -13.18 5.28 4.17
C ILE A 239 -14.53 5.58 4.82
N GLN A 240 -15.46 6.21 4.11
CA GLN A 240 -16.82 6.46 4.61
C GLN A 240 -17.58 5.17 4.92
N GLN A 241 -17.45 4.12 4.11
CA GLN A 241 -18.05 2.82 4.40
C GLN A 241 -17.52 2.25 5.72
N ILE A 242 -16.21 2.29 5.94
CA ILE A 242 -15.62 1.84 7.21
C ILE A 242 -16.08 2.71 8.38
N GLN A 243 -16.11 4.04 8.22
CA GLN A 243 -16.59 4.95 9.25
C GLN A 243 -18.05 4.68 9.65
N LYS A 244 -18.93 4.44 8.67
CA LYS A 244 -20.34 4.10 8.92
C LYS A 244 -20.49 2.76 9.60
N TRP A 245 -19.72 1.75 9.21
CA TRP A 245 -19.71 0.46 9.89
C TRP A 245 -19.26 0.58 11.35
N ILE A 246 -18.20 1.35 11.62
CA ILE A 246 -17.74 1.66 12.98
C ILE A 246 -18.83 2.40 13.77
N ALA A 247 -19.43 3.44 13.18
CA ALA A 247 -20.49 4.22 13.81
C ALA A 247 -21.76 3.39 14.11
N ALA A 248 -22.04 2.36 13.31
CA ALA A 248 -23.13 1.41 13.54
C ALA A 248 -22.83 0.37 14.64
N GLY A 249 -21.70 0.46 15.33
CA GLY A 249 -21.31 -0.48 16.39
C GLY A 249 -20.61 -1.74 15.89
N THR A 250 -20.00 -1.69 14.69
CA THR A 250 -19.24 -2.80 14.09
C THR A 250 -20.02 -4.13 13.99
N PRO A 251 -21.26 -4.15 13.45
CA PRO A 251 -22.05 -5.37 13.36
C PRO A 251 -21.36 -6.44 12.49
N ASN A 252 -21.51 -7.71 12.86
CA ASN A 252 -21.08 -8.85 12.05
C ASN A 252 -22.23 -9.31 11.15
N ASN A 253 -22.48 -8.57 10.06
CA ASN A 253 -23.62 -8.73 9.16
C ASN A 253 -23.25 -8.71 7.68
#